data_AF-A0A8T6ECS1-F1
#
_entry.id   AF-A0A8T6ECS1-F1
#
_cell.length_a   1.000
_cell.length_b   1.000
_cell.length_c   1.000
_cell.angle_alpha   90.00
_cell.angle_beta   90.00
_cell.angle_gamma   90.00
#
_symmetry.space_group_name_H-M   'P 1'
#
loop_
_entity.id
_entity.type
_entity.pdbx_description
1 polymer ?
#
loop_
_entity_poly.entity_id
_entity_poly.type
_entity_poly.pdbx_seq_one_letter_code
_entity_poly.pdbx_strand_id
1 'polypeptide(L)' 'MELQWYEGLDWGKSEHQVCLLNATGEHIAERKISHTGSDEDL' A
#
# COMPACT_ATOMS: atom_id res chain seq x y z
N MET A 1 12.12 8.13 -21.71
CA MET A 1 10.81 7.49 -21.49
C MET A 1 10.53 7.64 -20.01
N GLU A 2 9.44 8.30 -19.62
CA GLU A 2 9.01 8.36 -18.22
C GLU A 2 8.23 7.10 -17.88
N LEU A 3 8.48 6.53 -16.70
CA LEU A 3 7.72 5.40 -16.18
C LEU A 3 6.61 5.95 -15.29
N GLN A 4 5.37 5.56 -15.56
CA GLN A 4 4.22 5.90 -14.74
C GLN A 4 3.85 4.71 -13.86
N TRP A 5 3.71 4.98 -12.56
CA TRP A 5 3.35 4.02 -11.53
C TRP A 5 2.25 4.61 -10.67
N TYR A 6 1.41 3.74 -10.13
CA TYR A 6 0.37 4.11 -9.17
C TYR A 6 0.49 3.24 -7.93
N GLU A 7 0.19 3.83 -6.77
CA GLU A 7 0.17 3.14 -5.49
C GLU A 7 -1.25 3.15 -4.93
N GLY A 8 -1.76 1.97 -4.59
CA GLY A 8 -2.98 1.83 -3.79
C GLY A 8 -2.60 1.64 -2.33
N LEU A 9 -3.22 2.42 -1.44
CA LEU A 9 -3.02 2.35 0.00
C LEU A 9 -4.35 2.09 0.69
N ASP A 10 -4.41 1.01 1.48
CA ASP A 10 -5.49 0.73 2.42
C ASP A 10 -4.97 0.80 3.85
N TRP A 11 -5.53 1.72 4.63
CA TRP A 11 -5.20 1.96 6.03
C TRP A 11 -6.21 1.27 6.95
N GLY A 12 -6.20 -0.06 6.92
CA GLY A 12 -6.98 -0.88 7.85
C GLY A 12 -6.50 -0.73 9.30
N LYS A 13 -7.40 -1.01 10.25
CA LYS A 13 -7.12 -0.86 11.70
C LYS A 13 -6.05 -1.81 12.23
N SER A 14 -5.99 -3.04 11.72
CA SER A 14 -5.06 -4.08 12.19
C SER A 14 -3.93 -4.37 11.22
N GLU A 15 -4.07 -3.95 9.97
CA GLU A 15 -3.13 -4.19 8.88
C GLU A 15 -3.27 -3.08 7.85
N HIS A 16 -2.13 -2.70 7.28
CA HIS A 16 -2.06 -1.83 6.12
C HIS A 16 -1.71 -2.66 4.89
N GLN A 17 -2.30 -2.30 3.76
CA GLN A 17 -2.07 -2.97 2.50
C GLN A 17 -1.65 -1.96 1.45
N VAL A 18 -0.59 -2.27 0.74
CA VAL A 18 -0.02 -1.44 -0.33
C VAL A 18 0.05 -2.27 -1.59
N CYS A 19 -0.46 -1.75 -2.70
CA CYS A 19 -0.29 -2.36 -4.02
C CYS A 19 0.36 -1.37 -5.00
N LEU A 20 1.18 -1.90 -5.91
CA LEU A 20 1.83 -1.17 -6.98
C LEU A 20 1.18 -1.57 -8.30
N LEU A 21 0.74 -0.56 -9.07
CA LEU A 21 0.17 -0.74 -10.39
C LEU A 21 1.05 -0.07 -11.46
N ASN A 22 1.08 -0.64 -12.66
CA ASN A 22 1.67 0.02 -13.81
C ASN A 22 0.70 1.03 -14.46
N ALA A 23 1.14 1.66 -15.55
CA ALA A 23 0.39 2.68 -16.27
C ALA A 23 -0.98 2.21 -16.81
N THR A 24 -1.19 0.90 -17.03
CA THR A 24 -2.47 0.35 -17.51
C THR A 24 -3.40 -0.08 -16.37
N GLY A 25 -2.96 0.09 -15.11
CA GLY A 25 -3.67 -0.38 -13.93
C GLY A 25 -3.44 -1.86 -13.62
N GLU A 26 -2.49 -2.52 -14.28
CA GLU A 26 -2.12 -3.90 -13.95
C GLU A 26 -1.41 -3.95 -12.60
N HIS A 27 -1.78 -4.95 -11.79
CA HIS A 27 -1.17 -5.18 -10.50
C HIS A 27 0.21 -5.84 -10.63
N ILE A 28 1.24 -5.14 -10.15
CA ILE A 28 2.64 -5.54 -10.25
C ILE A 28 3.15 -6.18 -8.97
N ALA A 29 2.79 -5.63 -7.80
CA ALA A 29 3.23 -6.14 -6.52
C ALA A 29 2.30 -5.69 -5.38
N GLU A 30 2.22 -6.50 -4.33
CA GLU A 30 1.45 -6.23 -3.13
C GLU A 30 2.25 -6.51 -1.87
N ARG A 31 2.00 -5.72 -0.82
CA ARG A 31 2.53 -5.97 0.50
C ARG A 31 1.50 -5.68 1.58
N LYS A 32 1.41 -6.61 2.52
CA LYS A 32 0.68 -6.49 3.78
C LYS A 32 1.65 -6.16 4.91
N ILE A 33 1.27 -5.22 5.76
CA ILE A 33 2.07 -4.73 6.88
C ILE A 33 1.18 -4.71 8.12
N SER A 34 1.47 -5.55 9.10
CA SER A 34 0.73 -5.55 10.36
C SER A 34 0.78 -4.17 11.01
N HIS A 35 -0.35 -3.71 11.55
CA HIS A 35 -0.40 -2.48 12.33
C HIS A 35 0.32 -2.72 13.65
N THR A 36 1.43 -2.02 13.88
CA THR A 36 2.23 -2.17 15.11
C THR A 36 2.23 -0.93 16.01
N GLY A 37 1.55 0.15 15.62
CA GLY A 37 1.32 1.29 16.51
C GLY A 37 0.33 0.91 17.59
N SER A 38 0.65 1.21 18.85
CA SER A 38 -0.31 1.13 19.94
C SER A 38 -1.10 2.45 20.00
N ASP A 39 -2.38 2.42 20.37
CA ASP A 39 -3.18 3.64 20.54
C ASP A 39 -2.61 4.58 21.65
N GLU A 40 -1.60 4.14 22.41
CA GLU A 40 -0.91 4.92 23.45
C GLU A 40 0.23 5.80 22.91
N ASP A 41 0.57 5.69 21.62
CA ASP A 41 1.66 6.45 20.96
C ASP A 41 1.19 7.78 20.30
N LEU A 42 -0.02 8.25 20.60
CA LEU A 42 -0.61 9.53 20.16
C LEU A 42 -0.89 10.47 21.35
#